data_AF-L7FCG7-F1
#
_entry.id   AF-L7FCG7-F1
#
_cell.length_a   1.000
_cell.length_b   1.000
_cell.length_c   1.000
_cell.angle_alpha   90.00
_cell.angle_beta   90.00
_cell.angle_gamma   90.00
#
_symmetry.space_group_name_H-M   'P 1'
#
loop_
_entity.id
_entity.type
_entity.pdbx_description
1 polymer ?
#
loop_
_entity_poly.entity_id
_entity_poly.type
_entity_poly.pdbx_seq_one_letter_code
_entity_poly.pdbx_strand_id
1 'polypeptide(L)'
;MVADLTGLPTSGASLLDEATAAAEAMSLSRRMGKNKKGLFLVDADALPQTIAVIETRAEPTGVEVVVADLSAGIPDDIAGREINGVLLQYPGASGVVRDLKPVV
;
A
#
# COMPACT_ATOMS: atom_id res chain seq x y z
N MET A 1 -22.53 3.13 -1.29
CA MET A 1 -21.65 4.18 -1.84
C MET A 1 -20.19 3.73 -1.94
N VAL A 2 -19.44 3.58 -0.83
CA VAL A 2 -17.99 3.22 -0.90
C VAL A 2 -17.76 1.84 -1.54
N ALA A 3 -18.48 0.81 -1.10
CA ALA A 3 -18.42 -0.53 -1.71
C ALA A 3 -18.76 -0.48 -3.22
N ASP A 4 -19.80 0.26 -3.61
CA ASP A 4 -20.21 0.40 -5.01
C ASP A 4 -19.14 1.08 -5.88
N LEU A 5 -18.47 2.13 -5.37
CA LEU A 5 -17.43 2.87 -6.10
C LEU A 5 -16.11 2.11 -6.20
N THR A 6 -15.76 1.35 -5.16
CA THR A 6 -14.50 0.60 -5.09
C THR A 6 -14.62 -0.79 -5.74
N GLY A 7 -15.84 -1.29 -5.96
CA GLY A 7 -16.08 -2.65 -6.42
C GLY A 7 -15.74 -3.72 -5.38
N LEU A 8 -15.54 -3.35 -4.11
CA LEU A 8 -15.22 -4.27 -3.01
C LEU A 8 -16.50 -4.77 -2.31
N PRO A 9 -16.49 -5.99 -1.73
CA PRO A 9 -17.69 -6.60 -1.15
C PRO A 9 -18.17 -5.91 0.13
N THR A 10 -17.30 -5.22 0.86
CA THR A 10 -17.62 -4.55 2.13
C THR A 10 -16.83 -3.26 2.30
N SER A 11 -17.37 -2.33 3.11
CA SER A 11 -16.69 -1.12 3.55
C SER A 11 -16.95 -0.87 5.04
N GLY A 12 -16.01 -0.23 5.73
CA GLY A 12 -16.24 0.30 7.07
C GLY A 12 -17.17 1.52 7.08
N ALA A 13 -17.40 2.10 8.27
CA ALA A 13 -18.22 3.31 8.42
C ALA A 13 -17.41 4.61 8.19
N SER A 14 -16.12 4.61 8.54
CA SER A 14 -15.15 5.68 8.26
C SER A 14 -13.79 5.32 8.89
N LEU A 15 -12.75 6.09 8.55
CA LEU A 15 -11.49 6.21 9.28
C LEU A 15 -11.15 7.71 9.43
N LEU A 16 -10.04 8.05 10.09
CA LEU A 16 -9.67 9.43 10.41
C LEU A 16 -9.28 10.23 9.15
N ASP A 17 -8.35 9.68 8.37
CA ASP A 17 -7.84 10.28 7.14
C ASP A 17 -7.29 9.17 6.21
N GLU A 18 -6.87 9.55 5.00
CA GLU A 18 -6.30 8.62 4.01
C GLU A 18 -5.05 7.91 4.52
N ALA A 19 -4.13 8.67 5.12
CA ALA A 19 -2.82 8.19 5.51
C ALA A 19 -2.91 7.14 6.63
N THR A 20 -3.78 7.38 7.62
CA THR A 20 -4.10 6.42 8.68
C THR A 20 -4.87 5.21 8.13
N ALA A 21 -5.77 5.40 7.16
CA ALA A 21 -6.43 4.28 6.48
C ALA A 21 -5.44 3.37 5.73
N ALA A 22 -4.45 3.93 5.06
CA ALA A 22 -3.41 3.17 4.39
C ALA A 22 -2.52 2.39 5.39
N ALA A 23 -2.20 2.98 6.54
CA ALA A 23 -1.48 2.29 7.62
C ALA A 23 -2.30 1.15 8.26
N GLU A 24 -3.62 1.30 8.39
CA GLU A 24 -4.51 0.21 8.80
C GLU A 24 -4.55 -0.91 7.73
N ALA A 25 -4.51 -0.56 6.44
CA ALA A 25 -4.42 -1.54 5.35
C ALA A 25 -3.09 -2.32 5.38
N MET A 26 -1.96 -1.67 5.70
CA MET A 26 -0.68 -2.35 5.97
C MET A 26 -0.82 -3.36 7.11
N SER A 27 -1.42 -2.93 8.23
CA SER A 27 -1.62 -3.78 9.42
C SER A 27 -2.52 -4.97 9.11
N LEU A 28 -3.60 -4.76 8.35
CA LEU A 28 -4.50 -5.81 7.87
C LEU A 28 -3.79 -6.79 6.96
N SER A 29 -3.03 -6.30 5.97
CA SER A 29 -2.27 -7.12 5.02
C SER A 29 -1.30 -8.03 5.75
N ARG A 30 -0.54 -7.50 6.71
CA ARG A 30 0.35 -8.30 7.56
C ARG A 30 -0.41 -9.30 8.43
N ARG A 31 -1.58 -8.95 8.96
CA ARG A 31 -2.40 -9.85 9.79
C ARG A 31 -3.02 -10.99 9.01
N MET A 32 -3.45 -10.76 7.76
CA MET A 32 -4.08 -11.77 6.91
C MET A 32 -3.07 -12.59 6.09
N GLY A 33 -1.96 -11.97 5.66
CA GLY A 33 -0.95 -12.59 4.82
C GLY A 33 -0.19 -13.73 5.51
N LYS A 34 0.34 -14.67 4.72
CA LYS A 34 1.15 -15.78 5.25
C LYS A 34 2.56 -15.33 5.68
N ASN A 35 3.12 -14.33 4.99
CA ASN A 35 4.48 -13.85 5.19
C ASN A 35 4.52 -12.72 6.24
N LYS A 36 4.58 -13.09 7.53
CA LYS A 36 4.55 -12.11 8.64
C LYS A 36 5.79 -11.21 8.74
N LYS A 37 6.87 -11.62 8.08
CA LYS A 37 8.17 -10.93 8.02
C LYS A 37 8.45 -10.26 6.68
N GLY A 38 7.53 -10.35 5.72
CA GLY A 38 7.69 -9.67 4.45
C GLY A 38 7.64 -8.15 4.61
N LEU A 39 8.25 -7.45 3.67
CA LEU A 39 8.19 -5.99 3.58
C LEU A 39 6.81 -5.52 3.11
N PHE A 40 6.44 -4.30 3.45
CA PHE A 40 5.30 -3.60 2.87
C PHE A 40 5.81 -2.65 1.78
N LEU A 41 5.38 -2.88 0.54
CA LEU A 41 5.84 -2.12 -0.61
C LEU A 41 4.90 -0.94 -0.85
N VAL A 42 5.44 0.25 -1.06
CA VAL A 42 4.66 1.47 -1.35
C VAL A 42 5.15 2.07 -2.66
N ASP A 43 4.22 2.41 -3.53
CA ASP A 43 4.53 3.12 -4.75
C ASP A 43 5.08 4.53 -4.48
N ALA A 44 6.14 4.90 -5.19
CA ALA A 44 6.78 6.21 -5.08
C ALA A 44 5.88 7.38 -5.51
N ASP A 45 4.83 7.10 -6.31
CA ASP A 45 3.81 8.07 -6.70
C ASP A 45 2.63 8.16 -5.71
N ALA A 46 2.78 7.60 -4.49
CA ALA A 46 1.85 7.86 -3.39
C ALA A 46 2.06 9.25 -2.77
N LEU A 47 1.03 9.75 -2.09
CA LEU A 47 1.14 11.06 -1.44
C LEU A 47 2.23 11.04 -0.36
N PRO A 48 3.09 12.06 -0.27
CA PRO A 48 4.26 12.05 0.62
C PRO A 48 3.86 11.93 2.10
N GLN A 49 2.74 12.53 2.52
CA GLN A 49 2.22 12.38 3.88
C GLN A 49 1.68 10.97 4.17
N THR A 50 1.16 10.27 3.15
CA THR A 50 0.70 8.89 3.29
C THR A 50 1.89 7.97 3.53
N ILE A 51 2.97 8.14 2.76
CA ILE A 51 4.24 7.42 2.96
C ILE A 51 4.78 7.68 4.38
N ALA A 52 4.88 8.95 4.79
CA ALA A 52 5.41 9.31 6.11
C ALA A 52 4.62 8.69 7.28
N VAL A 53 3.28 8.67 7.19
CA VAL A 53 2.45 8.04 8.23
C VAL A 53 2.62 6.51 8.23
N ILE A 54 2.75 5.88 7.07
CA ILE A 54 3.00 4.43 6.97
C ILE A 54 4.34 4.08 7.61
N GLU A 55 5.41 4.79 7.26
CA GLU A 55 6.74 4.59 7.85
C GLU A 55 6.71 4.78 9.38
N THR A 56 6.07 5.85 9.85
CA THR A 56 5.89 6.13 11.29
C THR A 56 5.14 5.01 12.00
N ARG A 57 4.12 4.42 11.35
CA ARG A 57 3.33 3.32 11.92
C ARG A 57 4.06 1.97 11.83
N ALA A 58 4.94 1.81 10.85
CA ALA A 58 5.71 0.60 10.64
C ALA A 58 6.84 0.45 11.68
N GLU A 59 7.52 1.55 12.04
CA GLU A 59 8.64 1.60 12.99
C GLU A 59 8.38 0.80 14.29
N PRO A 60 7.33 1.06 15.08
CA PRO A 60 7.10 0.33 16.34
C PRO A 60 6.71 -1.14 16.14
N THR A 61 6.32 -1.54 14.91
CA THR A 61 5.87 -2.91 14.60
C THR A 61 6.97 -3.76 13.95
N GLY A 62 8.10 -3.15 13.62
CA GLY A 62 9.22 -3.78 12.92
C GLY A 62 8.89 -4.21 11.49
N VAL A 63 7.90 -3.57 10.85
CA VAL A 63 7.59 -3.82 9.44
C VAL A 63 8.57 -3.01 8.60
N GLU A 64 9.29 -3.67 7.71
CA GLU A 64 10.10 -2.96 6.71
C GLU A 64 9.17 -2.35 5.66
N VAL A 65 9.33 -1.06 5.40
CA VAL A 65 8.64 -0.34 4.32
C VAL A 65 9.66 -0.05 3.23
N VAL A 66 9.33 -0.40 1.99
CA VAL A 66 10.13 -0.05 0.82
C VAL A 66 9.30 0.83 -0.08
N VAL A 67 9.85 1.99 -0.45
CA VAL A 67 9.27 2.89 -1.45
C VAL A 67 9.99 2.68 -2.77
N ALA A 68 9.26 2.40 -3.84
CA ALA A 68 9.83 2.17 -5.16
C ALA A 68 8.90 2.67 -6.28
N ASP A 69 9.48 3.01 -7.43
CA ASP A 69 8.68 3.29 -8.64
C ASP A 69 8.08 1.99 -9.16
N LEU A 70 6.75 1.88 -9.09
CA LEU A 70 6.01 0.70 -9.55
C LEU A 70 5.31 0.92 -10.89
N SER A 71 5.64 2.00 -11.61
CA SER A 71 5.01 2.37 -12.88
C SER A 71 5.18 1.31 -13.97
N ALA A 72 6.22 0.49 -13.89
CA ALA A 72 6.53 -0.58 -14.84
C ALA A 72 6.40 -1.99 -14.24
N GLY A 73 5.82 -2.14 -13.04
CA GLY A 73 5.79 -3.40 -12.30
C GLY A 73 6.66 -3.34 -11.03
N ILE A 74 6.80 -4.49 -10.34
CA ILE A 74 7.68 -4.61 -9.17
C ILE A 74 9.13 -4.80 -9.67
N PRO A 75 10.09 -3.95 -9.25
CA PRO A 75 11.50 -4.11 -9.61
C PRO A 75 12.07 -5.49 -9.24
N ASP A 76 12.93 -6.05 -10.09
CA ASP A 76 13.46 -7.43 -9.92
C ASP A 76 14.19 -7.64 -8.58
N ASP A 77 14.90 -6.62 -8.09
CA ASP A 77 15.62 -6.64 -6.81
C ASP A 77 14.67 -6.68 -5.60
N ILE A 78 13.43 -6.20 -5.76
CA ILE A 78 12.36 -6.27 -4.76
C ILE A 78 11.53 -7.54 -4.93
N ALA A 79 11.26 -7.97 -6.17
CA ALA A 79 10.44 -9.13 -6.49
C ALA A 79 11.00 -10.44 -5.89
N GLY A 80 12.32 -10.54 -5.70
CA GLY A 80 12.97 -11.67 -5.02
C GLY A 80 12.78 -11.72 -3.50
N ARG A 81 12.13 -10.72 -2.90
CA ARG A 81 11.95 -10.58 -1.44
C ARG A 81 10.55 -11.02 -1.04
N GLU A 82 10.38 -11.43 0.23
CA GLU A 82 9.03 -11.66 0.76
C GLU A 82 8.29 -10.32 0.90
N ILE A 83 7.15 -10.19 0.23
CA ILE A 83 6.25 -9.02 0.30
C ILE A 83 4.99 -9.43 1.07
N ASN A 84 4.56 -8.59 2.02
CA ASN A 84 3.37 -8.83 2.84
C ASN A 84 2.14 -8.03 2.37
N GLY A 85 2.35 -7.02 1.52
CA GLY A 85 1.33 -6.15 0.97
C GLY A 85 1.96 -5.07 0.08
N VAL A 86 1.14 -4.49 -0.79
CA VAL A 86 1.54 -3.40 -1.70
C VAL A 86 0.50 -2.28 -1.61
N LEU A 87 0.94 -1.02 -1.50
CA LEU A 87 0.11 0.17 -1.62
C LEU A 87 0.36 0.86 -2.96
N LEU A 88 -0.70 1.08 -3.74
CA LEU A 88 -0.69 1.80 -5.01
C LEU A 88 -1.63 3.00 -4.89
N GLN A 89 -1.17 4.19 -5.30
CA GLN A 89 -2.02 5.37 -5.41
C GLN A 89 -2.72 5.38 -6.78
N TYR A 90 -4.00 5.74 -6.81
CA TYR A 90 -4.77 5.81 -8.06
C TYR A 90 -5.88 6.87 -8.04
N PRO A 91 -5.80 7.91 -8.91
CA PRO A 91 -4.64 8.31 -9.71
C PRO A 91 -3.42 8.61 -8.83
N GLY A 92 -2.22 8.52 -9.40
CA GLY A 92 -0.99 8.83 -8.66
C GLY A 92 -0.95 10.28 -8.18
N ALA A 93 -0.04 10.60 -7.25
CA ALA A 93 0.19 11.97 -6.76
C ALA A 93 0.60 12.92 -7.89
N SER A 94 1.24 12.39 -8.93
CA SER A 94 1.53 13.05 -10.21
C SER A 94 0.28 13.43 -11.02
N GLY A 95 -0.89 12.88 -10.69
CA GLY A 95 -2.12 12.97 -11.47
C GLY A 95 -2.22 11.95 -12.60
N VAL A 96 -1.22 11.08 -12.79
CA VAL A 96 -1.21 10.07 -13.86
C VAL A 96 -2.16 8.91 -13.52
N VAL A 97 -2.95 8.51 -14.51
CA VAL A 97 -3.77 7.29 -14.49
C VAL A 97 -3.04 6.22 -15.28
N ARG A 98 -2.65 5.14 -14.60
CA ARG A 98 -1.87 4.03 -15.19
C ARG A 98 -2.56 2.68 -15.01
N ASP A 99 -2.25 1.71 -15.86
CA ASP A 99 -2.73 0.34 -15.67
C ASP A 99 -1.96 -0.31 -14.52
N LEU A 100 -2.68 -0.74 -13.48
CA LEU A 100 -2.10 -1.35 -12.28
C LEU A 100 -1.97 -2.87 -12.38
N LYS A 101 -2.54 -3.51 -13.42
CA LYS A 101 -2.49 -4.98 -13.60
C LYS A 101 -1.09 -5.59 -13.56
N PRO A 102 -0.01 -4.93 -14.04
CA PRO A 102 1.33 -5.51 -13.93
C PRO A 102 1.84 -5.67 -12.48
N VAL A 103 1.20 -5.03 -11.49
CA VAL A 103 1.60 -5.07 -10.08
C VAL A 103 0.65 -5.93 -9.22
N VAL A 104 -0.58 -6.19 -9.69
CA VAL A 104 -1.67 -6.85 -8.92
C VAL A 104 -1.82 -8.32 -9.29
#